data_AF-A0A1Q7CUW5-F1
#
_entry.id   AF-A0A1Q7CUW5-F1
#
_cell.length_a   1.000
_cell.length_b   1.000
_cell.length_c   1.000
_cell.angle_alpha   90.00
_cell.angle_beta   90.00
_cell.angle_gamma   90.00
#
_symmetry.space_group_name_H-M   'P 1'
#
loop_
_entity.id
_entity.type
_entity.pdbx_description
1 polymer ?
#
loop_
_entity_poly.entity_id
_entity_poly.type
_entity_poly.pdbx_seq_one_letter_code
_entity_poly.pdbx_strand_id
1 'polypeptide(L)'
;MVSEKIVRFQNKNKDLKQLADQIVDMLSSDGYKTQITPNAPVGTIIQVKKAGILRDIITADRAFTIMITGDANDFAVHIGIGKWIQNIAVAAAEALLLSLLFLAVDIPEMLWTVHVENEILKRITQLVG
;
A
#
# COMPACT_ATOMS: atom_id res chain seq x y z
N MET A 1 17.48 -5.42 3.74
CA MET A 1 16.73 -4.39 3.00
C MET A 1 15.34 -4.96 2.77
N VAL A 2 14.31 -4.40 3.39
CA VAL A 2 12.94 -4.72 2.99
C VAL A 2 12.70 -3.93 1.72
N SER A 3 12.75 -4.64 0.60
CA SER A 3 12.48 -4.11 -0.73
C SER A 3 10.97 -4.17 -0.98
N GLU A 4 10.45 -3.19 -1.69
CA GLU A 4 9.11 -3.20 -2.30
C GLU A 4 8.75 -4.60 -2.80
N LYS A 5 7.57 -5.08 -2.41
CA LYS A 5 7.03 -6.34 -2.88
C LYS A 5 6.07 -6.09 -4.03
N ILE A 6 6.41 -6.62 -5.19
CA ILE A 6 5.64 -6.45 -6.42
C ILE A 6 4.98 -7.78 -6.76
N VAL A 7 3.66 -7.79 -6.88
CA VAL A 7 2.91 -8.96 -7.34
C VAL A 7 2.11 -8.58 -8.59
N ARG A 8 2.33 -9.31 -9.67
CA ARG A 8 1.63 -9.13 -10.94
C ARG A 8 0.47 -10.11 -11.06
N PHE A 9 -0.64 -9.61 -11.57
CA PHE A 9 -1.86 -10.35 -11.81
C PHE A 9 -2.24 -10.22 -13.28
N GLN A 10 -2.41 -11.37 -13.94
CA GLN A 10 -2.73 -11.43 -15.36
C GLN A 10 -4.03 -12.20 -15.59
N ASN A 11 -4.76 -11.80 -16.64
CA ASN A 11 -6.02 -12.41 -17.08
C ASN A 11 -7.10 -12.44 -15.98
N LYS A 12 -7.16 -11.40 -15.13
CA LYS A 12 -8.13 -11.31 -14.03
C LYS A 12 -9.38 -10.50 -14.35
N ASN A 13 -9.33 -9.67 -15.39
CA ASN A 13 -10.41 -8.76 -15.79
C ASN A 13 -11.05 -8.02 -14.59
N LYS A 14 -10.21 -7.42 -13.74
CA LYS A 14 -10.63 -6.75 -12.51
C LYS A 14 -10.82 -5.27 -12.73
N ASP A 15 -11.91 -4.73 -12.18
CA ASP A 15 -12.04 -3.29 -12.01
C ASP A 15 -11.07 -2.82 -10.91
N LEU A 16 -10.01 -2.12 -11.30
CA LEU A 16 -8.95 -1.68 -10.39
C LEU A 16 -9.45 -0.63 -9.39
N LYS A 17 -10.48 0.14 -9.75
CA LYS A 17 -11.09 1.11 -8.85
C LYS A 17 -11.89 0.39 -7.78
N GLN A 18 -12.71 -0.59 -8.18
CA GLN A 18 -13.43 -1.44 -7.24
C GLN A 18 -12.48 -2.22 -6.32
N LEU A 19 -11.37 -2.73 -6.87
CA LEU A 19 -10.34 -3.39 -6.08
C LEU A 19 -9.73 -2.45 -5.03
N ALA A 20 -9.41 -1.20 -5.42
CA ALA A 20 -8.88 -0.21 -4.50
C ALA A 20 -9.87 0.11 -3.37
N ASP A 21 -11.14 0.29 -3.69
CA ASP A 21 -12.20 0.55 -2.72
C ASP A 21 -12.36 -0.64 -1.75
N GLN A 22 -12.36 -1.88 -2.24
CA GLN A 22 -12.41 -3.09 -1.40
C GLN A 22 -11.22 -3.20 -0.44
N ILE A 23 -10.02 -2.82 -0.90
CA ILE A 23 -8.82 -2.80 -0.06
C ILE A 23 -8.97 -1.74 1.05
N VAL A 24 -9.45 -0.55 0.71
CA VAL A 24 -9.71 0.52 1.69
C VAL A 24 -10.74 0.08 2.72
N ASP A 25 -11.84 -0.54 2.31
CA ASP A 25 -12.90 -1.01 3.20
C ASP A 25 -12.40 -2.10 4.15
N MET A 26 -11.64 -3.07 3.63
CA MET A 26 -11.01 -4.13 4.43
C MET A 26 -10.11 -3.55 5.52
N LEU A 27 -9.22 -2.63 5.15
CA LEU A 27 -8.26 -2.01 6.07
C LEU A 27 -8.94 -1.07 7.07
N SER A 28 -9.93 -0.31 6.64
CA SER A 28 -10.69 0.57 7.54
C SER A 28 -11.47 -0.26 8.57
N SER A 29 -12.01 -1.41 8.17
CA SER A 29 -12.68 -2.37 9.06
C SER A 29 -11.72 -2.99 10.08
N ASP A 30 -10.46 -3.21 9.69
CA ASP A 30 -9.39 -3.67 10.60
C ASP A 30 -8.86 -2.55 11.53
N GLY A 31 -9.47 -1.34 11.50
CA GLY A 31 -9.12 -0.22 12.37
C GLY A 31 -7.92 0.62 11.90
N TYR A 32 -7.48 0.44 10.65
CA TYR A 32 -6.44 1.28 10.07
C TYR A 32 -7.01 2.63 9.61
N LYS A 33 -6.18 3.68 9.73
CA LYS A 33 -6.42 4.94 9.04
C LYS A 33 -5.90 4.84 7.62
N THR A 34 -6.77 5.07 6.64
CA THR A 34 -6.46 4.96 5.21
C THR A 34 -6.50 6.33 4.53
N GLN A 35 -5.73 6.50 3.46
CA GLN A 35 -5.80 7.63 2.52
C GLN A 35 -5.62 7.08 1.11
N ILE A 36 -6.56 7.38 0.21
CA ILE A 36 -6.53 6.92 -1.19
C ILE A 36 -6.29 8.09 -2.15
N THR A 37 -5.58 7.83 -3.24
CA THR A 37 -5.37 8.76 -4.36
C THR A 37 -5.57 7.98 -5.67
N PRO A 38 -6.80 7.97 -6.23
CA PRO A 38 -7.18 7.07 -7.33
C PRO A 38 -6.66 7.48 -8.73
N ASN A 39 -6.07 8.67 -8.90
CA ASN A 39 -5.60 9.18 -10.20
C ASN A 39 -4.16 9.71 -10.13
N ALA A 40 -3.26 9.05 -9.41
CA ALA A 40 -1.85 9.44 -9.49
C ALA A 40 -1.29 9.05 -10.87
N PRO A 41 -0.29 9.77 -11.41
CA PRO A 41 0.34 9.43 -12.70
C PRO A 41 0.87 8.00 -12.77
N VAL A 42 1.19 7.42 -11.61
CA VAL A 42 1.74 6.07 -11.47
C VAL A 42 0.68 5.00 -11.21
N GLY A 43 -0.58 5.35 -10.93
CA GLY A 43 -1.66 4.41 -10.59
C GLY A 43 -2.50 4.84 -9.40
N THR A 44 -3.24 3.91 -8.79
CA THR A 44 -3.97 4.17 -7.54
C THR A 44 -3.05 3.92 -6.35
N ILE A 45 -2.91 4.92 -5.48
CA ILE A 45 -2.08 4.84 -4.27
C ILE A 45 -2.98 4.80 -3.04
N ILE A 46 -2.74 3.86 -2.14
CA ILE A 46 -3.42 3.71 -0.86
C ILE A 46 -2.36 3.73 0.24
N GLN A 47 -2.42 4.72 1.12
CA GLN A 47 -1.62 4.76 2.34
C GLN A 47 -2.43 4.31 3.54
N VAL A 48 -1.76 3.57 4.41
CA VAL A 48 -2.38 2.88 5.54
C VAL A 48 -1.52 3.13 6.76
N LYS A 49 -2.12 3.60 7.84
CA LYS A 49 -1.45 3.86 9.11
C LYS A 49 -2.25 3.20 10.22
N LYS A 50 -1.57 2.46 11.11
CA LYS A 50 -2.22 1.98 12.33
C LYS A 50 -2.70 3.16 13.16
N ALA A 51 -3.95 3.12 13.60
CA ALA A 51 -4.55 4.11 14.49
C ALA A 51 -4.68 3.56 15.93
N GLY A 52 -4.97 4.44 16.88
CA GLY A 52 -5.31 4.07 18.26
C GLY A 52 -4.15 3.53 19.11
N ILE A 53 -4.49 2.66 20.07
CA ILE A 53 -3.57 2.06 21.06
C ILE A 53 -2.49 1.15 20.47
N LEU A 54 -2.64 0.73 19.21
CA LEU A 54 -1.64 -0.09 18.50
C LEU A 54 -0.49 0.74 17.91
N ARG A 55 -0.49 2.07 18.12
CA ARG A 55 0.57 3.00 17.72
C ARG A 55 1.86 2.82 18.54
N ASP A 56 1.82 2.11 19.66
CA ASP A 56 2.96 1.97 20.56
C ASP A 56 4.04 0.97 20.07
N ILE A 57 3.76 0.23 18.99
CA ILE A 57 4.69 -0.80 18.45
C ILE A 57 5.45 -0.29 17.20
N ILE A 58 4.96 0.76 16.53
CA ILE A 58 5.60 1.31 15.32
C ILE A 58 5.79 2.81 15.51
N THR A 59 6.95 3.33 15.10
CA THR A 59 7.21 4.77 15.00
C THR A 59 6.03 5.52 14.37
N ALA A 60 5.58 6.59 15.04
CA ALA A 60 4.33 7.29 14.76
C ALA A 60 4.23 7.89 13.33
N ASP A 61 5.29 7.91 12.54
CA ASP A 61 5.33 8.47 11.18
C ASP A 61 5.31 7.43 10.05
N ARG A 62 5.20 6.13 10.38
CA ARG A 62 5.19 5.08 9.37
C ARG A 62 3.82 4.90 8.71
N ALA A 63 3.87 4.63 7.41
CA ALA A 63 2.73 4.26 6.60
C ALA A 63 3.08 3.05 5.75
N PHE A 64 2.14 2.13 5.64
CA PHE A 64 2.15 1.08 4.63
C PHE A 64 1.51 1.63 3.36
N THR A 65 2.16 1.46 2.23
CA THR A 65 1.71 1.96 0.93
C THR A 65 1.42 0.79 0.02
N ILE A 66 0.21 0.79 -0.55
CA ILE A 66 -0.21 -0.11 -1.62
C ILE A 66 -0.37 0.74 -2.87
N MET A 67 0.24 0.31 -3.97
CA MET A 67 0.09 0.96 -5.26
C MET A 67 -0.40 -0.05 -6.29
N ILE A 68 -1.46 0.30 -6.99
CA ILE A 68 -2.07 -0.52 -8.05
C ILE A 68 -1.78 0.16 -9.38
N THR A 69 -1.07 -0.53 -10.26
CA THR A 69 -0.59 0.00 -11.55
C THR A 69 -0.93 -0.95 -12.69
N GLY A 70 -1.26 -0.43 -13.88
CA GLY A 70 -1.58 -1.24 -15.06
C GLY A 70 -3.08 -1.22 -15.38
N ASP A 71 -3.55 -2.27 -16.03
CA ASP A 71 -4.90 -2.39 -16.60
C ASP A 71 -5.66 -3.59 -16.04
N ALA A 72 -6.97 -3.64 -16.26
CA ALA A 72 -7.86 -4.68 -15.71
C ALA A 72 -7.40 -6.14 -15.94
N ASN A 73 -6.68 -6.40 -17.02
CA ASN A 73 -6.17 -7.73 -17.38
C ASN A 73 -4.69 -7.95 -17.07
N ASP A 74 -3.90 -6.90 -16.85
CA ASP A 74 -2.49 -6.99 -16.47
C ASP A 74 -2.16 -5.82 -15.55
N PHE A 75 -2.18 -6.08 -14.25
CA PHE A 75 -1.89 -5.09 -13.22
C PHE A 75 -0.90 -5.64 -12.20
N ALA A 76 -0.16 -4.72 -11.61
CA ALA A 76 0.75 -4.99 -10.51
C ALA A 76 0.24 -4.30 -9.24
N VAL A 77 0.31 -5.03 -8.14
CA VAL A 77 0.15 -4.49 -6.80
C VAL A 77 1.54 -4.42 -6.18
N HIS A 78 1.96 -3.20 -5.89
CA HIS A 78 3.21 -2.90 -5.20
C HIS A 78 2.90 -2.59 -3.75
N ILE A 79 3.66 -3.19 -2.86
CA ILE A 79 3.45 -3.12 -1.43
C ILE A 79 4.77 -2.79 -0.77
N GLY A 80 4.76 -1.84 0.16
CA GLY A 80 5.89 -1.65 1.05
C GLY A 80 5.63 -0.58 2.08
N ILE A 81 6.69 -0.26 2.82
CA ILE A 81 6.63 0.67 3.94
C ILE A 81 7.38 1.95 3.62
N GLY A 82 6.76 3.07 3.96
CA GLY A 82 7.33 4.39 3.79
C GLY A 82 6.92 5.33 4.91
N LYS A 83 7.09 6.63 4.66
CA LYS A 83 6.57 7.69 5.52
C LYS A 83 5.13 7.98 5.17
N TRP A 84 4.33 8.38 6.15
CA TRP A 84 3.00 8.93 5.89
C TRP A 84 3.13 10.26 5.17
N ILE A 85 2.57 10.38 3.96
CA ILE A 85 2.64 11.60 3.15
C ILE A 85 1.26 12.26 3.17
N GLN A 86 1.18 13.40 3.86
CA GLN A 86 0.00 14.24 3.82
C GLN A 86 -0.12 14.86 2.42
N ASN A 87 -1.29 14.74 1.79
CA ASN A 87 -1.58 15.28 0.45
C ASN A 87 -0.74 14.64 -0.68
N ILE A 88 -0.74 13.30 -0.77
CA ILE A 88 -0.05 12.56 -1.86
C ILE A 88 -0.40 13.06 -3.25
N ALA A 89 -1.63 13.53 -3.49
CA ALA A 89 -2.03 14.05 -4.79
C ALA A 89 -1.12 15.19 -5.30
N VAL A 90 -0.59 16.02 -4.39
CA VAL A 90 0.36 17.09 -4.73
C VAL A 90 1.77 16.51 -4.96
N ALA A 91 2.18 15.55 -4.12
CA ALA A 91 3.49 14.92 -4.21
C ALA A 91 3.63 13.97 -5.41
N ALA A 92 2.53 13.45 -5.95
CA ALA A 92 2.49 12.49 -7.05
C ALA A 92 2.77 13.09 -8.44
N ALA A 93 2.95 14.41 -8.53
CA ALA A 93 3.35 15.05 -9.78
C ALA A 93 4.78 14.68 -10.23
N GLU A 94 5.59 14.06 -9.36
CA GLU A 94 7.00 13.78 -9.62
C GLU A 94 7.37 12.29 -9.48
N ALA A 95 8.23 11.79 -10.38
CA ALA A 95 8.73 10.41 -10.35
C ALA A 95 9.55 10.07 -9.09
N LEU A 96 10.02 11.07 -8.35
CA LEU A 96 10.68 10.93 -7.05
C LEU A 96 9.77 10.24 -6.00
N LEU A 97 8.44 10.28 -6.18
CA LEU A 97 7.49 9.74 -5.21
C LEU A 97 7.70 8.24 -4.95
N LEU A 98 7.99 7.43 -5.97
CA LEU A 98 8.16 5.97 -5.80
C LEU A 98 9.29 5.64 -4.81
N SER A 99 10.41 6.36 -4.91
CA SER A 99 11.55 6.17 -4.00
C SER A 99 11.25 6.55 -2.55
N LEU A 100 10.33 7.50 -2.33
CA LEU A 100 9.90 7.96 -1.02
C LEU A 100 8.84 7.05 -0.39
N LEU A 101 7.98 6.41 -1.22
CA LEU A 101 6.91 5.52 -0.76
C LEU A 101 7.44 4.18 -0.22
N PHE A 102 8.61 3.74 -0.68
CA PHE A 102 9.18 2.42 -0.38
C PHE A 102 10.58 2.51 0.26
N LEU A 103 10.75 3.43 1.20
CA LEU A 103 12.02 3.72 1.87
C LEU A 103 12.50 2.54 2.74
N ALA A 104 13.75 2.12 2.54
CA ALA A 104 14.40 1.09 3.35
C ALA A 104 14.45 1.46 4.84
N VAL A 105 14.11 0.49 5.70
CA VAL A 105 14.00 0.63 7.17
C VAL A 105 15.11 -0.13 7.91
N ASP A 106 15.41 0.31 9.14
CA ASP A 106 16.37 -0.32 10.08
C ASP A 106 15.89 -1.70 10.57
N ILE A 107 16.85 -2.50 11.05
CA ILE A 107 16.77 -3.96 11.22
C ILE A 107 15.68 -4.49 12.19
N PRO A 108 15.36 -3.86 13.34
CA PRO A 108 14.35 -4.40 14.27
C PRO A 108 12.93 -4.39 13.71
N GLU A 109 12.55 -3.34 12.97
CA GLU A 109 11.22 -3.16 12.39
C GLU A 109 10.95 -4.05 11.16
N MET A 110 11.97 -4.70 10.59
CA MET A 110 11.82 -5.52 9.39
C MET A 110 10.92 -6.75 9.59
N LEU A 111 10.94 -7.40 10.76
CA LEU A 111 10.18 -8.64 10.98
C LEU A 111 8.67 -8.41 11.05
N TRP A 112 8.24 -7.36 11.74
CA TRP A 112 6.83 -6.96 11.78
C TRP A 112 6.35 -6.46 10.41
N THR A 113 7.21 -5.71 9.71
CA THR A 113 6.97 -5.25 8.34
C THR A 113 6.64 -6.41 7.41
N VAL A 114 7.49 -7.43 7.39
CA VAL A 114 7.29 -8.62 6.56
C VAL A 114 6.01 -9.37 6.94
N HIS A 115 5.68 -9.45 8.23
CA HIS A 115 4.44 -10.10 8.67
C HIS A 115 3.19 -9.37 8.15
N VAL A 116 3.13 -8.04 8.32
CA VAL A 116 1.99 -7.22 7.84
C VAL A 116 1.92 -7.20 6.31
N GLU A 117 3.05 -7.08 5.63
CA GLU A 117 3.13 -7.16 4.16
C GLU A 117 2.56 -8.47 3.64
N ASN A 118 2.93 -9.59 4.25
CA ASN A 118 2.44 -10.90 3.83
C ASN A 118 0.96 -11.11 4.14
N GLU A 119 0.47 -10.67 5.30
CA GLU A 119 -0.95 -10.73 5.66
C GLU A 119 -1.81 -9.89 4.71
N ILE A 120 -1.43 -8.63 4.48
CA ILE A 120 -2.16 -7.74 3.56
C ILE A 120 -2.09 -8.27 2.13
N LEU A 121 -0.92 -8.69 1.66
CA LEU A 121 -0.79 -9.26 0.32
C LEU A 121 -1.66 -10.51 0.15
N LYS A 122 -1.69 -11.40 1.14
CA LYS A 122 -2.53 -12.60 1.11
C LYS A 122 -4.01 -12.23 0.97
N ARG A 123 -4.47 -11.23 1.73
CA ARG A 123 -5.84 -10.72 1.65
C ARG A 123 -6.14 -10.05 0.31
N ILE A 124 -5.23 -9.25 -0.22
CA ILE A 124 -5.37 -8.65 -1.56
C ILE A 124 -5.47 -9.76 -2.63
N THR A 125 -4.62 -10.77 -2.55
CA THR A 125 -4.65 -11.92 -3.46
C THR A 125 -6.00 -12.64 -3.40
N GLN A 126 -6.58 -12.78 -2.20
CA GLN A 126 -7.93 -13.34 -2.04
C GLN A 126 -9.04 -12.47 -2.65
N LEU A 127 -8.92 -11.13 -2.58
CA LEU A 127 -9.86 -10.20 -3.23
C LEU A 127 -9.77 -10.26 -4.77
N VAL A 128 -8.56 -10.43 -5.30
CA VAL A 128 -8.33 -10.60 -6.73
C VAL A 128 -8.87 -11.95 -7.22
N GLY A 129 -8.75 -13.01 -6.39
CA GLY A 129 -9.18 -14.37 -6.74
C GLY A 129 -8.13 -15.14 -7.52
#